data_AF-A6Q8J3-F1
#
_entry.id   AF-A6Q8J3-F1
#
_cell.length_a   1.000
_cell.length_b   1.000
_cell.length_c   1.000
_cell.angle_alpha   90.00
_cell.angle_beta   90.00
_cell.angle_gamma   90.00
#
_symmetry.space_group_name_H-M   'P 1'
#
loop_
_entity.id
_entity.type
_entity.pdbx_description
1 polymer ?
#
loop_
_entity_poly.entity_id
_entity_poly.type
_entity_poly.pdbx_seq_one_letter_code
_entity_poly.pdbx_strand_id
1 'polypeptide(L)'
;METFLLYAAGVTLAVFLLYFIGIALAPYAPSSVKNDHFECGLPASSSVPKKANFGFFVYAIMFIVADMTGLFFTLFVYADNKHASLIAAIFALIMALAITVAMKEHRYAENS
;
A
#
# COMPACT_ATOMS: atom_id res chain seq x y z
N MET A 1 -26.14 -8.27 4.49
CA MET A 1 -25.43 -7.74 5.68
C MET A 1 -25.04 -8.87 6.62
N GLU A 2 -25.99 -9.76 6.97
CA GLU A 2 -25.74 -10.96 7.77
C GLU A 2 -24.64 -11.87 7.19
N THR A 3 -24.72 -12.22 5.91
CA THR A 3 -23.70 -13.04 5.23
C THR A 3 -22.30 -12.42 5.29
N PHE A 4 -22.18 -11.12 5.04
CA PHE A 4 -20.90 -10.39 5.14
C PHE A 4 -20.31 -10.47 6.55
N LEU A 5 -21.13 -10.25 7.59
CA LEU A 5 -20.68 -10.31 8.98
C LEU A 5 -20.22 -11.72 9.36
N LEU A 6 -20.92 -12.75 8.90
CA LEU A 6 -20.54 -14.15 9.11
C LEU A 6 -19.19 -14.48 8.46
N TYR A 7 -18.96 -14.05 7.22
CA TYR A 7 -17.68 -14.26 6.54
C TYR A 7 -16.54 -13.47 7.20
N ALA A 8 -16.76 -12.20 7.53
CA ALA A 8 -15.76 -11.39 8.22
C ALA A 8 -15.36 -12.02 9.56
N ALA A 9 -16.35 -12.38 10.39
CA ALA A 9 -16.12 -13.03 11.67
C ALA A 9 -15.42 -14.40 11.50
N GLY A 10 -15.85 -15.21 10.53
CA GLY A 10 -15.27 -16.52 10.25
C GLY A 10 -13.80 -16.45 9.83
N VAL A 11 -13.45 -15.52 8.93
CA VAL A 11 -12.06 -15.31 8.49
C VAL A 11 -11.20 -14.80 9.64
N THR A 12 -11.67 -13.80 10.40
CA THR A 12 -10.94 -13.28 11.55
C THR A 12 -10.70 -14.39 12.58
N LEU A 13 -11.74 -15.16 12.93
CA LEU A 13 -11.63 -16.28 13.86
C LEU A 13 -10.61 -17.31 13.37
N ALA A 14 -10.68 -17.71 12.09
CA ALA A 14 -9.77 -18.69 11.52
C ALA A 14 -8.30 -18.25 11.59
N VAL A 15 -8.00 -16.97 11.28
CA VAL A 15 -6.64 -16.42 11.36
C VAL A 15 -6.09 -16.52 12.78
N PHE A 16 -6.87 -16.08 13.77
CA PHE A 16 -6.44 -16.15 15.17
C PHE A 16 -6.31 -17.58 15.67
N LEU A 17 -7.26 -18.45 15.32
CA LEU A 17 -7.26 -19.85 15.74
C LEU A 17 -6.01 -20.58 15.21
N LEU A 18 -5.66 -20.38 13.93
CA LEU A 18 -4.44 -20.94 13.35
C LEU A 18 -3.17 -20.37 13.99
N TYR A 19 -3.13 -19.06 14.29
CA TYR A 19 -2.01 -18.44 14.98
C TYR A 19 -1.79 -19.04 16.37
N PHE A 20 -2.85 -19.18 17.17
CA PHE A 20 -2.76 -19.74 18.53
C PHE A 20 -2.49 -21.25 18.54
N ILE A 21 -3.05 -22.02 17.60
CA ILE A 21 -2.66 -23.42 17.41
C ILE A 21 -1.16 -23.51 17.09
N GLY A 22 -0.67 -22.66 16.19
CA GLY A 22 0.75 -22.61 15.83
C GLY A 22 1.64 -22.37 17.03
N ILE A 23 1.30 -21.40 17.89
CA ILE A 23 2.04 -21.14 19.13
C ILE A 23 1.94 -22.31 20.12
N ALA A 24 0.75 -22.90 20.28
CA ALA A 24 0.51 -23.96 21.25
C ALA A 24 1.24 -25.27 20.90
N LEU A 25 1.38 -25.58 19.60
CA LEU A 25 2.03 -26.80 19.12
C LEU A 25 3.53 -26.62 18.85
N ALA A 26 4.00 -25.39 18.61
CA ALA A 26 5.40 -25.15 18.28
C ALA A 26 6.34 -25.41 19.48
N PRO A 27 7.49 -26.07 19.27
CA PRO A 27 8.48 -26.26 20.31
C PRO A 27 9.11 -24.92 20.71
N TYR A 28 8.94 -24.54 21.99
CA TYR A 28 9.46 -23.30 22.53
C TYR A 28 10.85 -23.49 23.16
N ALA A 29 11.89 -22.97 22.48
CA ALA A 29 13.28 -23.03 22.96
C ALA A 29 14.03 -21.72 22.64
N PRO A 30 13.74 -20.61 23.35
CA PRO A 30 14.37 -19.32 23.11
C PRO A 30 15.86 -19.36 23.51
N SER A 31 16.69 -18.63 22.77
CA SER A 31 18.10 -18.41 23.10
C SER A 31 18.50 -16.99 22.68
N SER A 32 19.59 -16.47 23.21
CA SER A 32 20.09 -15.13 22.82
C SER A 32 20.31 -15.02 21.31
N VAL A 33 20.88 -16.06 20.69
CA VAL A 33 21.11 -16.12 19.24
C VAL A 33 19.80 -16.20 18.44
N LYS A 34 18.79 -16.93 18.92
CA LYS A 34 17.48 -17.04 18.24
C LYS A 34 16.65 -15.76 18.32
N ASN A 35 16.92 -14.92 19.30
CA ASN A 35 16.23 -13.64 19.51
C ASN A 35 16.97 -12.46 18.86
N ASP A 36 18.12 -12.69 18.24
CA ASP A 36 18.88 -11.66 17.53
C ASP A 36 18.50 -11.59 16.05
N HIS A 37 18.79 -10.46 15.41
CA HIS A 37 18.55 -10.27 13.99
C HIS A 37 19.55 -11.08 13.16
N PHE A 38 19.06 -11.79 12.15
CA PHE A 38 19.94 -12.50 11.23
C PHE A 38 20.60 -11.53 10.26
N GLU A 39 21.90 -11.27 10.46
CA GLU A 39 22.73 -10.40 9.62
C GLU A 39 23.84 -11.19 8.92
N CYS A 40 23.48 -12.33 8.30
CA CYS A 40 24.42 -13.23 7.61
C CYS A 40 25.60 -13.72 8.49
N GLY A 41 25.43 -13.73 9.81
CA GLY A 41 26.49 -14.10 10.77
C GLY A 41 27.42 -12.94 11.17
N LEU A 42 27.15 -11.72 10.70
CA LEU A 42 27.85 -10.50 11.11
C LEU A 42 27.13 -9.85 12.29
N PRO A 43 27.84 -9.08 13.14
CA PRO A 43 27.18 -8.25 14.13
C PRO A 43 26.33 -7.17 13.45
N ALA A 44 25.22 -6.80 14.09
CA ALA A 44 24.30 -5.80 13.55
C ALA A 44 25.02 -4.50 13.15
N SER A 45 24.83 -4.07 11.90
CA SER A 45 25.53 -2.90 11.33
C SER A 45 25.08 -1.58 11.98
N SER A 46 23.88 -1.53 12.55
CA SER A 46 23.36 -0.38 13.31
C SER A 46 22.15 -0.79 14.15
N SER A 47 21.88 -0.08 15.26
CA SER A 47 20.68 -0.30 16.10
C SER A 47 19.38 0.18 15.45
N VAL A 48 19.48 0.91 14.34
CA VAL A 48 18.36 1.48 13.60
C VAL A 48 18.62 1.25 12.10
N PRO A 49 17.63 0.82 11.30
CA PRO A 49 17.80 0.69 9.86
C PRO A 49 18.35 1.98 9.24
N LYS A 50 19.25 1.86 8.26
CA LYS A 50 19.88 3.00 7.56
C LYS A 50 18.82 3.99 7.05
N LYS A 51 19.24 5.27 6.90
CA LYS A 51 18.43 6.38 6.36
C LYS A 51 17.58 5.91 5.18
N ALA A 52 16.25 5.95 5.34
CA ALA A 52 15.31 5.63 4.29
C ALA A 52 15.56 6.54 3.08
N ASN A 53 15.56 5.97 1.88
CA ASN A 53 15.67 6.76 0.66
C ASN A 53 14.38 7.59 0.50
N PHE A 54 14.50 8.92 0.55
CA PHE A 54 13.38 9.85 0.37
C PHE A 54 12.70 9.74 -1.01
N GLY A 55 13.33 9.09 -2.00
CA GLY A 55 12.68 8.76 -3.27
C GLY A 55 11.44 7.90 -3.09
N PHE A 56 11.43 6.94 -2.15
CA PHE A 56 10.25 6.11 -1.88
C PHE A 56 9.06 6.91 -1.37
N PHE A 57 9.30 8.03 -0.68
CA PHE A 57 8.25 8.91 -0.19
C PHE A 57 7.49 9.60 -1.34
N VAL A 58 8.21 10.01 -2.40
CA VAL A 58 7.59 10.61 -3.60
C VAL A 58 6.67 9.59 -4.28
N TYR A 59 7.10 8.34 -4.41
CA TYR A 59 6.25 7.27 -4.94
C TYR A 59 5.01 7.02 -4.09
N ALA A 60 5.13 7.06 -2.75
CA ALA A 60 3.98 6.89 -1.85
C ALA A 60 2.95 8.02 -2.02
N ILE A 61 3.38 9.27 -2.17
CA ILE A 61 2.47 10.40 -2.44
C ILE A 61 1.80 10.20 -3.81
N MET A 62 2.56 9.88 -4.84
CA MET A 62 2.02 9.64 -6.19
C MET A 62 1.01 8.49 -6.20
N PHE A 63 1.27 7.43 -5.42
CA PHE A 63 0.33 6.33 -5.24
C PHE A 63 -0.99 6.79 -4.62
N ILE A 64 -0.97 7.59 -3.54
CA ILE A 64 -2.20 8.11 -2.91
C ILE A 64 -3.00 8.97 -3.89
N VAL A 65 -2.33 9.84 -4.64
CA VAL A 65 -2.99 10.68 -5.65
C VAL A 65 -3.62 9.82 -6.74
N ALA A 66 -2.91 8.82 -7.25
CA ALA A 66 -3.42 7.91 -8.27
C ALA A 66 -4.58 7.03 -7.76
N ASP A 67 -4.52 6.56 -6.52
CA ASP A 67 -5.57 5.74 -5.88
C ASP A 67 -6.88 6.53 -5.73
N MET A 68 -6.81 7.75 -5.19
CA MET A 68 -7.96 8.65 -5.10
C MET A 68 -8.52 8.99 -6.48
N THR A 69 -7.64 9.22 -7.44
CA THR A 69 -8.02 9.48 -8.84
C THR A 69 -8.76 8.28 -9.44
N GLY A 70 -8.25 7.07 -9.25
CA GLY A 70 -8.90 5.83 -9.70
C GLY A 70 -10.29 5.65 -9.08
N LEU A 71 -10.44 5.97 -7.79
CA LEU A 71 -11.74 6.01 -7.12
C LEU A 71 -12.69 6.99 -7.81
N PHE A 72 -12.27 8.22 -8.10
CA PHE A 72 -13.11 9.21 -8.79
C PHE A 72 -13.38 8.85 -10.25
N PHE A 73 -12.52 8.07 -10.91
CA PHE A 73 -12.82 7.54 -12.24
C PHE A 73 -14.04 6.62 -12.26
N THR A 74 -14.40 5.99 -11.14
CA THR A 74 -15.65 5.22 -11.06
C THR A 74 -16.90 6.08 -11.30
N LEU A 75 -16.83 7.40 -11.10
CA LEU A 75 -17.92 8.33 -11.41
C LEU A 75 -18.32 8.30 -12.89
N PHE A 76 -17.40 7.96 -13.81
CA PHE A 76 -17.73 7.80 -15.22
C PHE A 76 -18.71 6.66 -15.48
N VAL A 77 -18.64 5.58 -14.70
CA VAL A 77 -19.54 4.42 -14.83
C VAL A 77 -20.97 4.80 -14.44
N TYR A 78 -21.10 5.75 -13.50
CA TYR A 78 -22.39 6.20 -12.97
C TYR A 78 -22.87 7.52 -13.60
N ALA A 79 -22.15 8.07 -14.57
CA ALA A 79 -22.54 9.31 -15.24
C ALA A 79 -23.71 9.06 -16.21
N ASP A 80 -24.92 9.35 -15.74
CA ASP A 80 -26.18 9.08 -16.44
C ASP A 80 -26.64 10.20 -17.39
N ASN A 81 -26.06 11.41 -17.25
CA ASN A 81 -26.46 12.60 -17.98
C ASN A 81 -25.27 13.30 -18.65
N LYS A 82 -25.55 14.03 -19.73
CA LYS A 82 -24.52 14.72 -20.55
C LYS A 82 -23.66 15.70 -19.73
N HIS A 83 -24.25 16.35 -18.73
CA HIS A 83 -23.54 17.31 -17.89
C HIS A 83 -22.54 16.61 -16.95
N ALA A 84 -22.95 15.50 -16.32
CA ALA A 84 -22.10 14.66 -15.50
C ALA A 84 -20.97 14.03 -16.30
N SER A 85 -21.26 13.52 -17.51
CA SER A 85 -20.23 12.97 -18.40
C SER A 85 -19.21 14.04 -18.83
N LEU A 86 -19.65 15.29 -19.04
CA LEU A 86 -18.77 16.41 -19.37
C LEU A 86 -17.86 16.78 -18.19
N ILE A 87 -18.40 16.85 -16.97
CA ILE A 87 -17.60 17.09 -15.76
C ILE A 87 -16.58 15.99 -15.56
N ALA A 88 -16.99 14.73 -15.71
CA ALA A 88 -16.09 13.59 -15.61
C ALA A 88 -14.97 13.69 -16.66
N ALA A 89 -15.30 13.98 -17.93
CA ALA A 89 -14.32 14.15 -19.01
C ALA A 89 -13.31 15.29 -18.72
N ILE A 90 -13.77 16.41 -18.18
CA ILE A 90 -12.89 17.51 -17.75
C ILE A 90 -11.96 17.05 -16.62
N PHE A 91 -12.49 16.35 -15.62
CA PHE A 91 -11.68 15.79 -14.53
C PHE A 91 -10.59 14.85 -15.07
N ALA A 92 -10.94 13.92 -15.97
CA ALA A 92 -9.96 13.02 -16.57
C ALA A 92 -8.88 13.76 -17.34
N LEU A 93 -9.23 14.82 -18.07
CA LEU A 93 -8.26 15.63 -18.79
C LEU A 93 -7.31 16.37 -17.84
N ILE A 94 -7.82 16.96 -16.76
CA ILE A 94 -6.99 17.61 -15.73
C ILE A 94 -6.04 16.59 -15.11
N MET A 95 -6.52 15.40 -14.78
CA MET A 95 -5.70 14.35 -14.19
C MET A 95 -4.63 13.84 -15.16
N ALA A 96 -4.97 13.66 -16.44
CA ALA A 96 -4.00 13.28 -17.46
C ALA A 96 -2.88 14.33 -17.62
N LEU A 97 -3.23 15.62 -17.58
CA LEU A 97 -2.25 16.70 -17.60
C LEU A 97 -1.37 16.70 -16.34
N ALA A 98 -1.96 16.56 -15.15
CA ALA A 98 -1.23 16.53 -13.89
C ALA A 98 -0.22 15.36 -13.83
N ILE A 99 -0.63 14.16 -14.25
CA ILE A 99 0.25 12.99 -14.33
C ILE A 99 1.36 13.22 -15.35
N THR A 100 1.05 13.78 -16.52
CA THR A 100 2.05 14.08 -17.55
C THR A 100 3.13 15.04 -17.04
N VAL A 101 2.72 16.09 -16.31
CA VAL A 101 3.66 17.03 -15.68
C VAL A 101 4.50 16.31 -14.62
N ALA A 102 3.87 15.55 -13.72
CA ALA A 102 4.60 14.81 -12.68
C ALA A 102 5.63 13.85 -13.26
N MET A 103 5.30 13.12 -14.33
CA MET A 103 6.22 12.23 -15.04
C MET A 103 7.38 13.00 -15.70
N LYS A 104 7.11 14.18 -16.27
CA LYS A 104 8.13 15.04 -16.85
C LYS A 104 9.11 15.53 -15.78
N GLU A 105 8.60 16.03 -14.65
CA GLU A 105 9.43 16.53 -13.55
C GLU A 105 10.27 15.41 -12.92
N HIS A 106 9.69 14.22 -12.73
CA HIS A 106 10.44 13.05 -12.26
C HIS A 106 11.61 12.72 -13.19
N ARG A 107 11.36 12.67 -14.51
CA ARG A 107 12.42 12.44 -15.50
C ARG A 107 13.47 13.54 -15.49
N TYR A 108 13.09 14.79 -15.24
CA TYR A 108 14.07 15.88 -15.13
C TYR A 108 14.99 15.68 -13.92
N ALA A 109 14.40 15.36 -12.76
CA ALA A 109 15.14 15.12 -11.52
C ALA A 109 16.07 13.90 -11.56
N GLU A 110 15.73 12.84 -12.32
CA GLU A 110 16.63 11.69 -12.51
C GLU A 110 17.81 11.98 -13.45
N ASN A 111 17.65 12.93 -14.38
CA ASN A 111 18.67 13.28 -15.37
C ASN A 111 19.57 14.46 -14.94
N SER A 112 19.30 15.07 -13.78
CA SER A 112 20.10 16.15 -13.16
C SER A 112 21.06 15.60 -12.11
#